data_AF-A0A954WKY2-F1
#
_entry.id   AF-A0A954WKY2-F1
#
_cell.length_a   1.000
_cell.length_b   1.000
_cell.length_c   1.000
_cell.angle_alpha   90.00
_cell.angle_beta   90.00
_cell.angle_gamma   90.00
#
_symmetry.space_group_name_H-M   'P 1'
#
loop_
_entity.id
_entity.type
_entity.pdbx_description
1 polymer ?
#
loop_
_entity_poly.entity_id
_entity_poly.type
_entity_poly.pdbx_seq_one_letter_code
_entity_poly.pdbx_strand_id
1 'polypeptide(L)'
;MLHVDDTIAAIASASGGAVRGILRVSGPDAIVILERCFAPNETEPADWSRNARPTVITGTIDVAGPLGAIPVDAYVWPNAR
;
A
#
# COMPACT_ATOMS: atom_id res chain seq x y z
N MET A 1 -21.65 6.55 18.20
CA MET A 1 -20.73 7.55 17.60
C MET A 1 -19.99 6.83 16.49
N LEU A 2 -20.03 7.32 15.24
CA LEU A 2 -19.25 6.72 14.14
C LEU A 2 -17.80 7.19 14.27
N HIS A 3 -16.86 6.26 14.31
CA HIS A 3 -15.43 6.55 14.21
C HIS A 3 -15.10 6.75 12.73
N VAL A 4 -14.99 8.00 12.30
CA VAL A 4 -14.66 8.37 10.91
C VAL A 4 -13.14 8.44 10.66
N ASP A 5 -12.35 8.32 11.71
CA ASP A 5 -10.88 8.46 11.67
C ASP A 5 -10.17 7.10 11.57
N ASP A 6 -10.90 5.98 11.53
CA ASP A 6 -10.30 4.66 11.42
C ASP A 6 -9.59 4.49 10.06
N THR A 7 -8.50 3.73 10.06
CA THR A 7 -7.83 3.37 8.81
C THR A 7 -8.63 2.28 8.08
N ILE A 8 -9.06 2.58 6.86
CA ILE A 8 -9.86 1.69 6.04
C ILE A 8 -9.05 1.17 4.84
N ALA A 9 -9.47 0.02 4.32
CA ALA A 9 -8.95 -0.54 3.07
C ALA A 9 -10.11 -0.96 2.16
N ALA A 10 -9.93 -0.81 0.84
CA ALA A 10 -10.91 -1.23 -0.15
C ALA A 10 -10.23 -1.65 -1.46
N ILE A 11 -10.84 -2.60 -2.16
CA ILE A 11 -10.50 -2.88 -3.56
C ILE A 11 -10.96 -1.68 -4.39
N ALA A 12 -10.03 -1.02 -5.06
CA ALA A 12 -10.25 0.17 -5.87
C ALA A 12 -10.30 -0.11 -7.38
N SER A 13 -10.12 -1.38 -7.78
CA SER A 13 -10.30 -1.86 -9.16
C SER A 13 -11.65 -2.57 -9.34
N ALA A 14 -12.08 -2.75 -10.59
CA ALA A 14 -13.23 -3.58 -10.91
C ALA A 14 -13.01 -5.05 -10.51
N SER A 15 -14.09 -5.75 -10.17
CA SER A 15 -14.07 -7.19 -9.89
C SER A 15 -13.88 -8.01 -11.19
N GLY A 16 -13.06 -9.06 -11.14
CA GLY A 16 -12.87 -9.98 -12.25
C GLY A 16 -11.42 -10.46 -12.36
N GLY A 17 -11.17 -11.43 -13.24
CA GLY A 17 -9.81 -11.89 -13.54
C GLY A 17 -9.05 -10.81 -14.31
N ALA A 18 -7.94 -10.33 -13.75
CA ALA A 18 -7.10 -9.30 -14.35
C ALA A 18 -5.62 -9.54 -14.02
N VAL A 19 -4.73 -8.96 -14.83
CA VAL A 19 -3.27 -8.99 -14.58
C VAL A 19 -2.90 -8.18 -13.34
N ARG A 20 -3.70 -7.16 -12.99
CA ARG A 20 -3.48 -6.30 -11.82
C ARG A 20 -4.81 -5.97 -11.14
N GLY A 21 -4.73 -5.77 -9.83
CA GLY A 21 -5.77 -5.17 -9.00
C GLY A 21 -5.21 -3.97 -8.25
N ILE A 22 -6.10 -3.17 -7.65
CA ILE A 22 -5.70 -2.02 -6.82
C ILE A 22 -6.35 -2.18 -5.45
N LEU A 23 -5.55 -2.13 -4.39
CA LEU A 23 -6.00 -1.96 -3.01
C LEU A 23 -5.67 -0.53 -2.58
N ARG A 24 -6.67 0.20 -2.08
CA ARG A 24 -6.46 1.52 -1.47
C ARG A 24 -6.59 1.41 0.04
N VAL A 25 -5.58 1.89 0.76
CA VAL A 25 -5.60 2.05 2.22
C VAL A 25 -5.58 3.55 2.53
N SER A 26 -6.40 3.99 3.48
CA SER A 26 -6.53 5.41 3.84
C SER A 26 -6.88 5.58 5.31
N GLY A 27 -6.20 6.51 5.99
CA GLY A 27 -6.37 6.80 7.40
C GLY A 27 -5.03 7.01 8.13
N PRO A 28 -5.07 7.31 9.44
CA PRO A 28 -3.90 7.69 10.23
C PRO A 28 -2.79 6.62 10.28
N ASP A 29 -3.15 5.34 10.13
CA ASP A 29 -2.22 4.21 10.22
C ASP A 29 -1.86 3.63 8.85
N ALA A 30 -2.29 4.25 7.74
CA ALA A 30 -2.13 3.67 6.39
C ALA A 30 -0.66 3.37 6.04
N ILE A 31 0.25 4.28 6.38
CA ILE A 31 1.70 4.12 6.15
C ILE A 31 2.28 3.02 7.05
N VAL A 32 1.91 3.03 8.34
CA VAL A 32 2.37 2.03 9.32
C VAL A 32 1.91 0.61 8.94
N ILE A 33 0.69 0.49 8.41
CA ILE A 33 0.17 -0.78 7.91
C ILE A 33 0.98 -1.23 6.68
N LEU A 34 1.23 -0.32 5.73
CA LEU A 34 1.99 -0.64 4.53
C LEU A 34 3.42 -1.09 4.87
N GLU A 35 4.11 -0.42 5.78
CA GLU A 35 5.46 -0.81 6.24
C GLU A 35 5.55 -2.25 6.78
N ARG A 36 4.45 -2.80 7.30
CA ARG A 36 4.41 -4.16 7.86
C ARG A 36 4.28 -5.25 6.82
N CYS A 37 3.78 -4.95 5.63
CA CYS A 37 3.48 -5.95 4.60
C CYS A 37 4.17 -5.70 3.26
N PHE A 38 4.76 -4.52 3.06
CA PHE A 38 5.46 -4.15 1.84
C PHE A 38 6.98 -4.23 2.02
N ALA A 39 7.63 -4.96 1.12
CA ALA A 39 9.08 -5.04 1.01
C ALA A 39 9.52 -4.25 -0.24
N PRO A 40 10.08 -3.04 -0.09
CA PRO A 40 10.61 -2.27 -1.22
C PRO A 40 11.80 -2.99 -1.87
N ASN A 41 12.01 -2.78 -3.17
CA ASN A 41 13.20 -3.27 -3.87
C ASN A 41 14.47 -2.58 -3.34
N GLU A 42 15.63 -3.22 -3.47
CA GLU A 42 16.92 -2.69 -2.99
C GLU A 42 17.32 -1.33 -3.59
N THR A 43 16.76 -0.99 -4.75
CA THR A 43 17.01 0.28 -5.45
C THR A 43 16.20 1.44 -4.90
N GLU A 44 15.22 1.18 -4.03
CA GLU A 44 14.32 2.19 -3.47
C GLU A 44 14.90 2.82 -2.20
N PRO A 45 14.56 4.08 -1.87
CA PRO A 45 15.01 4.72 -0.65
C PRO A 45 14.57 3.96 0.61
N ALA A 46 15.50 3.73 1.54
CA ALA A 46 15.21 3.04 2.80
C ALA A 46 14.18 3.77 3.69
N ASP A 47 14.02 5.08 3.50
CA ASP A 47 13.10 5.95 4.25
C ASP A 47 11.86 6.36 3.44
N TRP A 48 11.47 5.57 2.44
CA TRP A 48 10.35 5.87 1.54
C TRP A 48 9.06 6.29 2.26
N SER A 49 8.78 5.71 3.44
CA SER A 49 7.61 5.98 4.25
C SER A 49 7.64 7.33 4.97
N ARG A 50 8.82 7.92 5.13
CA ARG A 50 9.05 9.21 5.78
C ARG A 50 9.09 10.38 4.78
N ASN A 51 9.02 10.08 3.49
CA ASN A 51 9.01 11.10 2.45
C ASN A 51 7.72 11.93 2.57
N ALA A 52 7.86 13.25 2.63
CA ALA A 52 6.73 14.19 2.70
C ALA A 52 6.07 14.47 1.34
N ARG A 53 6.59 13.89 0.25
CA ARG A 53 6.10 14.08 -1.11
C ARG A 53 5.37 12.82 -1.60
N PRO A 54 4.34 12.98 -2.45
CA PRO A 54 3.76 11.85 -3.16
C PRO A 54 4.84 11.09 -3.93
N THR A 55 4.87 9.78 -3.78
CA THR A 55 5.92 8.93 -4.37
C THR A 55 5.37 7.59 -4.81
N VAL A 56 6.10 6.90 -5.69
CA VAL A 56 5.80 5.54 -6.12
C VAL A 56 7.02 4.69 -5.81
N ILE A 57 6.81 3.62 -5.05
CA ILE A 57 7.87 2.71 -4.63
C ILE A 57 7.59 1.32 -5.20
N THR A 58 8.57 0.75 -5.88
CA THR A 58 8.45 -0.62 -6.42
C THR A 58 8.86 -1.63 -5.36
N GLY A 59 8.08 -2.69 -5.19
CA GLY A 59 8.43 -3.74 -4.24
C GLY A 59 7.53 -4.95 -4.35
N THR A 60 7.42 -5.67 -3.23
CA THR A 60 6.61 -6.88 -3.13
C THR A 60 5.73 -6.86 -1.89
N ILE A 61 4.59 -7.54 -1.97
CA ILE A 61 3.74 -7.87 -0.82
C ILE A 61 3.56 -9.38 -0.81
N ASP A 62 3.79 -10.00 0.35
CA ASP A 62 3.44 -11.40 0.56
C ASP A 62 1.94 -11.51 0.88
N VAL A 63 1.19 -12.09 -0.07
CA VAL A 63 -0.25 -12.34 0.07
C VAL A 63 -0.54 -13.78 0.49
N ALA A 64 0.47 -14.51 0.97
CA ALA A 64 0.42 -15.91 1.34
C ALA A 64 0.00 -16.84 0.18
N GLY A 65 -0.05 -18.14 0.46
CA GLY A 65 -0.37 -19.17 -0.54
C GLY A 65 -1.80 -19.06 -1.09
N PRO A 66 -2.02 -19.33 -2.39
CA PRO A 66 -1.05 -19.89 -3.35
C PRO A 66 -0.21 -18.85 -4.10
N LEU A 67 -0.48 -17.55 -3.94
CA LEU A 67 0.15 -16.50 -4.75
C LEU A 67 1.55 -16.10 -4.24
N GLY A 68 1.78 -16.15 -2.93
CA GLY A 68 3.04 -15.79 -2.28
C GLY A 68 3.37 -14.31 -2.42
N ALA A 69 4.66 -13.98 -2.54
CA ALA A 69 5.12 -12.62 -2.78
C ALA A 69 4.81 -12.18 -4.22
N ILE A 70 4.01 -11.12 -4.36
CA ILE A 70 3.64 -10.54 -5.65
C ILE A 70 4.27 -9.15 -5.83
N PRO A 71 4.67 -8.78 -7.06
CA PRO A 71 5.18 -7.44 -7.33
C PRO A 71 4.06 -6.40 -7.25
N VAL A 72 4.35 -5.27 -6.60
CA VAL A 72 3.42 -4.14 -6.48
C VAL A 72 4.15 -2.82 -6.67
N ASP A 73 3.41 -1.82 -7.14
CA ASP A 73 3.82 -0.43 -7.13
C ASP A 73 3.02 0.28 -6.03
N ALA A 74 3.69 0.72 -4.97
CA ALA A 74 3.08 1.42 -3.85
C ALA A 74 3.01 2.92 -4.14
N TYR A 75 1.81 3.42 -4.45
CA TYR A 75 1.55 4.85 -4.62
C TYR A 75 1.23 5.47 -3.27
N VAL A 76 2.15 6.27 -2.72
CA VAL A 76 2.08 6.79 -1.36
C VAL A 76 1.76 8.28 -1.38
N TRP A 77 0.68 8.68 -0.69
CA TRP A 77 0.38 10.06 -0.35
C TRP A 77 0.52 10.25 1.16
N PRO A 78 1.62 10.89 1.62
CA PRO A 78 1.96 10.95 3.05
C PRO A 78 1.21 12.04 3.84
N ASN A 79 0.39 12.86 3.16
CA ASN A 79 -0.35 13.94 3.81
C ASN A 79 -1.80 13.54 4.10
N ALA A 80 -2.32 14.05 5.21
CA ALA A 80 -3.76 14.01 5.50
C ALA A 80 -4.45 14.99 4.55
N ARG A 81 -5.16 14.47 3.55
CA ARG A 81 -6.10 15.25 2.74
C ARG A 81 -7.51 14.74 2.99
#